data_AF-A0A1M6S3X4-F1
#
_entry.id   AF-A0A1M6S3X4-F1
#
_cell.length_a   1.000
_cell.length_b   1.000
_cell.length_c   1.000
_cell.angle_alpha   90.00
_cell.angle_beta   90.00
_cell.angle_gamma   90.00
#
_symmetry.space_group_name_H-M   'P 1'
#
loop_
_entity.id
_entity.type
_entity.pdbx_description
1 polymer ?
#
loop_
_entity_poly.entity_id
_entity_poly.type
_entity_poly.pdbx_seq_one_letter_code
_entity_poly.pdbx_strand_id
1 'polypeptide(L)'
;MRHLIPSLCLALLLAETACSAPHAAKRNDSDNRQKAAATRQRAESAYNELDGFGTSATTTVQSTANNTATAFNTSATTKVAAAKDEATETYANASAMQDIGQPVIMVSPNLTLRDGVPDVSSESPYSRTTSEAINGYLTKKNYEVKSVDAQADLSSILQMQSDIANTEDDLSYLASVALDADIYIKYTPEVTNDEVSVEVSAYETSTARLLGSQSAVVRNNGHTSKININSNIGAAVRKAMPGLEQKILGYWKMDLAKGTQYKVVVNIKGEYSDSQTEDLHDAIMKGLKSNFNSVKVNVMTAKTLDFVIYANPLKYRDSQEVYAKIRQIFKPIAETKKNNITRKLILMELN
;
A
#
# COMPACT_ATOMS: atom_id res chain seq x y z
N MET A 1 35.69 62.17 17.75
CA MET A 1 37.01 62.82 17.70
C MET A 1 37.55 62.91 19.11
N ARG A 2 38.74 62.32 19.37
CA ARG A 2 39.76 62.74 20.38
C ARG A 2 39.30 62.76 21.86
N HIS A 3 39.92 62.08 22.84
CA HIS A 3 41.34 61.81 23.05
C HIS A 3 41.57 60.82 24.24
N LEU A 4 42.56 59.94 24.03
CA LEU A 4 43.68 59.58 24.91
C LEU A 4 43.51 58.88 26.28
N ILE A 5 44.13 57.70 26.33
CA ILE A 5 44.71 56.99 27.49
C ILE A 5 46.02 57.69 27.90
N PRO A 6 46.40 57.68 29.18
CA PRO A 6 47.63 57.01 29.65
C PRO A 6 47.40 56.36 31.04
N SER A 7 48.23 55.54 31.68
CA SER A 7 49.41 54.73 31.39
C SER A 7 49.75 54.01 32.72
N LEU A 8 50.28 52.78 32.61
CA LEU A 8 51.11 51.98 33.53
C LEU A 8 51.54 52.54 34.92
N CYS A 9 51.45 51.67 35.94
CA CYS A 9 52.56 51.20 36.81
C CYS A 9 52.09 49.94 37.59
N LEU A 10 52.71 48.75 37.44
CA LEU A 10 53.96 48.28 38.09
C LEU A 10 53.79 48.07 39.61
N ALA A 11 54.16 47.00 40.31
CA ALA A 11 54.48 45.59 40.10
C ALA A 11 54.67 44.97 41.52
N LEU A 12 54.52 43.64 41.63
CA LEU A 12 55.16 42.71 42.61
C LEU A 12 54.96 42.85 44.15
N LEU A 13 54.42 41.76 44.75
CA LEU A 13 54.99 40.96 45.86
C LEU A 13 54.14 39.65 45.94
N LEU A 14 54.61 38.44 45.57
CA LEU A 14 55.40 37.43 46.32
C LEU A 14 54.91 37.23 47.78
N ALA A 15 54.65 36.04 48.34
CA ALA A 15 54.79 34.64 47.93
C ALA A 15 54.02 33.71 48.92
N GLU A 16 53.65 32.52 48.41
CA GLU A 16 53.62 31.17 49.04
C GLU A 16 53.03 30.91 50.44
N THR A 17 52.04 30.00 50.50
CA THR A 17 52.12 28.77 51.30
C THR A 17 51.34 27.64 50.61
N ALA A 18 51.90 26.44 50.69
CA ALA A 18 51.54 25.24 49.92
C ALA A 18 50.63 24.25 50.68
N CYS A 19 50.12 23.27 49.91
CA CYS A 19 49.69 21.91 50.28
C CYS A 19 48.35 21.71 51.01
N SER A 20 47.34 21.20 50.28
CA SER A 20 46.67 19.93 50.64
C SER A 20 45.94 19.31 49.42
N ALA A 21 45.76 18.00 49.48
CA ALA A 21 45.71 17.01 48.40
C ALA A 21 44.50 17.00 47.42
N PRO A 22 44.61 16.29 46.27
CA PRO A 22 43.54 16.08 45.30
C PRO A 22 42.87 14.70 45.48
N HIS A 23 41.57 14.61 45.79
CA HIS A 23 40.79 13.38 45.56
C HIS A 23 39.28 13.61 45.74
N ALA A 24 38.55 14.04 44.70
CA ALA A 24 37.08 13.93 44.67
C ALA A 24 36.49 14.18 43.27
N ALA A 25 36.92 13.46 42.22
CA ALA A 25 36.24 13.54 40.93
C ALA A 25 36.52 12.32 40.05
N LYS A 26 35.95 11.15 40.38
CA LYS A 26 35.94 9.98 39.47
C LYS A 26 34.91 8.88 39.79
N ARG A 27 33.95 9.11 40.70
CA ARG A 27 32.90 8.12 41.03
C ARG A 27 31.57 8.29 40.28
N ASN A 28 31.24 9.50 39.80
CA ASN A 28 29.93 9.74 39.17
C ASN A 28 29.85 9.38 37.67
N ASP A 29 30.98 9.25 36.99
CA ASP A 29 31.00 9.00 35.54
C ASP A 29 30.93 7.49 35.21
N SER A 30 31.44 6.64 36.10
CA SER A 30 31.27 5.17 35.99
C SER A 30 29.83 4.76 36.23
N ASP A 31 29.15 5.37 37.20
CA ASP A 31 27.77 5.05 37.54
C ASP A 31 26.80 5.46 36.43
N ASN A 32 27.04 6.60 35.77
CA ASN A 32 26.23 7.03 34.63
C ASN A 32 26.46 6.17 33.38
N ARG A 33 27.70 5.73 33.12
CA ARG A 33 27.99 4.79 32.03
C ARG A 33 27.41 3.39 32.30
N GLN A 34 27.48 2.92 33.54
CA GLN A 34 26.88 1.64 33.93
C GLN A 34 25.35 1.68 33.87
N LYS A 35 24.72 2.79 34.28
CA LYS A 35 23.27 2.98 34.11
C LYS A 35 22.88 3.04 32.63
N ALA A 36 23.61 3.76 31.78
CA ALA A 36 23.35 3.81 30.35
C ALA A 36 23.56 2.45 29.65
N ALA A 37 24.58 1.68 30.07
CA ALA A 37 24.83 0.33 29.58
C ALA A 37 23.74 -0.66 30.04
N ALA A 38 23.29 -0.57 31.29
CA ALA A 38 22.20 -1.40 31.81
C ALA A 38 20.85 -1.07 31.15
N THR A 39 20.60 0.19 30.81
CA THR A 39 19.41 0.59 30.04
C THR A 39 19.47 0.10 28.59
N ARG A 40 20.65 0.09 27.95
CA ARG A 40 20.83 -0.54 26.63
C ARG A 40 20.66 -2.05 26.67
N GLN A 41 21.24 -2.75 27.65
CA GLN A 41 21.06 -4.20 27.80
C GLN A 41 19.62 -4.60 28.11
N ARG A 42 18.88 -3.80 28.89
CA ARG A 42 17.43 -4.01 29.10
C ARG A 42 16.59 -3.75 27.85
N ALA A 43 16.99 -2.77 27.04
CA ALA A 43 16.33 -2.54 25.75
C ALA A 43 16.60 -3.70 24.78
N GLU A 44 17.83 -4.19 24.70
CA GLU A 44 18.21 -5.35 23.86
C GLU A 44 17.56 -6.66 24.33
N SER A 45 17.45 -6.90 25.65
CA SER A 45 16.73 -8.07 26.16
C SER A 45 15.22 -7.99 25.91
N ALA A 46 14.63 -6.79 25.99
CA ALA A 46 13.23 -6.57 25.65
C ALA A 46 12.96 -6.74 24.13
N TYR A 47 13.95 -6.48 23.27
CA TYR A 47 13.88 -6.81 21.84
C TYR A 47 13.96 -8.33 21.60
N ASN A 48 14.81 -9.06 22.32
CA ASN A 48 14.94 -10.51 22.15
C ASN A 48 13.76 -11.32 22.73
N GLU A 49 13.05 -10.81 23.74
CA GLU A 49 11.85 -11.47 24.29
C GLU A 49 10.62 -11.34 23.37
N LEU A 50 10.60 -10.36 22.46
CA LEU A 50 9.55 -10.20 21.44
C LEU A 50 9.72 -11.13 20.22
N ASP A 51 10.92 -11.63 19.97
CA ASP A 51 11.22 -12.61 18.90
C ASP A 51 11.00 -14.08 19.34
N GLY A 52 10.60 -14.31 20.60
CA GLY A 52 10.42 -15.65 21.19
C GLY A 52 9.04 -16.29 21.00
N PHE A 53 8.05 -15.61 20.40
CA PHE A 53 6.75 -16.20 20.08
C PHE A 53 6.75 -16.83 18.69
N GLY A 54 7.50 -17.94 18.54
CA GLY A 54 7.61 -18.62 17.25
C GLY A 54 8.48 -19.87 17.21
N THR A 55 8.60 -20.62 18.31
CA THR A 55 9.20 -21.96 18.24
C THR A 55 8.27 -22.98 18.88
N SER A 56 7.60 -23.75 18.02
CA SER A 56 6.83 -24.92 18.40
C SER A 56 7.72 -25.91 19.15
N ALA A 57 7.30 -26.28 20.35
CA ALA A 57 7.87 -27.39 21.09
C ALA A 57 7.72 -28.68 20.28
N THR A 58 8.85 -29.32 20.03
CA THR A 58 9.00 -30.66 19.47
C THR A 58 8.51 -31.68 20.51
N THR A 59 7.31 -32.23 20.31
CA THR A 59 6.89 -33.45 21.02
C THR A 59 6.99 -34.62 20.06
N THR A 60 8.03 -35.42 20.29
CA THR A 60 8.29 -36.71 19.67
C THR A 60 7.17 -37.69 20.06
N VAL A 61 6.41 -38.20 19.09
CA VAL A 61 5.61 -39.43 19.26
C VAL A 61 5.96 -40.37 18.12
N GLN A 62 6.52 -41.51 18.51
CA GLN A 62 6.86 -42.65 17.66
C GLN A 62 5.63 -43.18 16.92
N SER A 63 5.72 -43.31 15.60
CA SER A 63 4.79 -44.11 14.80
C SER A 63 5.41 -45.49 14.55
N THR A 64 4.87 -46.50 15.24
CA THR A 64 5.01 -47.90 14.88
C THR A 64 4.12 -48.23 13.69
N ALA A 65 4.72 -48.85 12.68
CA ALA A 65 4.08 -49.42 11.52
C ALA A 65 3.05 -50.50 11.89
N ASN A 66 1.99 -50.62 11.09
CA ASN A 66 1.48 -51.92 10.68
C ASN A 66 0.67 -51.85 9.37
N ASN A 67 1.07 -52.72 8.45
CA ASN A 67 0.38 -53.12 7.24
C ASN A 67 -1.00 -53.71 7.57
N THR A 68 -2.00 -53.45 6.73
CA THR A 68 -2.82 -54.49 6.11
C THR A 68 -3.62 -53.92 4.94
N ALA A 69 -3.51 -54.62 3.81
CA ALA A 69 -4.28 -54.42 2.59
C ALA A 69 -5.61 -55.18 2.66
N THR A 70 -6.66 -54.64 2.03
CA THR A 70 -7.71 -55.44 1.36
C THR A 70 -8.38 -54.61 0.27
N ALA A 71 -8.47 -55.21 -0.91
CA ALA A 71 -9.06 -54.70 -2.15
C ALA A 71 -10.55 -55.10 -2.29
N PHE A 72 -11.14 -54.81 -3.48
CA PHE A 72 -12.47 -55.19 -4.05
C PHE A 72 -13.61 -54.15 -3.87
N ASN A 73 -14.47 -53.80 -4.85
CA ASN A 73 -14.61 -54.12 -6.28
C ASN A 73 -15.61 -53.14 -6.97
N THR A 74 -15.32 -52.78 -8.24
CA THR A 74 -16.18 -52.57 -9.45
C THR A 74 -17.63 -52.02 -9.44
N SER A 75 -17.85 -51.02 -10.34
CA SER A 75 -18.84 -50.95 -11.47
C SER A 75 -20.36 -50.96 -11.17
N ALA A 76 -21.32 -50.28 -11.85
CA ALA A 76 -21.42 -49.30 -12.94
C ALA A 76 -22.92 -48.84 -13.10
N THR A 77 -23.19 -47.84 -13.98
CA THR A 77 -24.45 -47.52 -14.73
C THR A 77 -25.68 -46.94 -13.98
N THR A 78 -26.53 -45.98 -14.42
CA THR A 78 -26.73 -45.09 -15.60
C THR A 78 -27.88 -44.09 -15.31
N LYS A 79 -27.80 -42.82 -15.80
CA LYS A 79 -28.81 -41.75 -16.14
C LYS A 79 -30.05 -41.52 -15.23
N VAL A 80 -30.52 -40.29 -14.95
CA VAL A 80 -31.24 -39.34 -15.83
C VAL A 80 -31.29 -37.92 -15.21
N ALA A 81 -31.37 -36.93 -16.10
CA ALA A 81 -31.40 -35.47 -15.96
C ALA A 81 -32.32 -34.83 -14.90
N ALA A 82 -31.91 -33.65 -14.42
CA ALA A 82 -32.77 -32.47 -14.27
C ALA A 82 -31.92 -31.20 -14.22
N ALA A 83 -32.25 -30.26 -15.11
CA ALA A 83 -31.67 -28.93 -15.21
C ALA A 83 -32.06 -28.06 -14.01
N LYS A 84 -31.07 -27.35 -13.47
CA LYS A 84 -31.23 -26.05 -12.82
C LYS A 84 -30.02 -25.21 -13.19
N ASP A 85 -30.23 -24.25 -14.09
CA ASP A 85 -29.32 -23.13 -14.31
C ASP A 85 -29.32 -22.26 -13.05
N GLU A 86 -28.42 -22.59 -12.12
CA GLU A 86 -27.92 -21.63 -11.15
C GLU A 86 -26.58 -21.13 -11.70
N ALA A 87 -26.49 -19.81 -11.92
CA ALA A 87 -25.28 -19.12 -12.32
C ALA A 87 -24.14 -19.46 -11.36
N THR A 88 -23.39 -20.50 -11.70
CA THR A 88 -22.23 -20.93 -10.93
C THR A 88 -21.12 -19.99 -11.33
N GLU A 89 -20.91 -18.94 -10.53
CA GLU A 89 -19.71 -18.12 -10.62
C GLU A 89 -18.51 -19.05 -10.70
N THR A 90 -17.88 -19.10 -11.86
CA THR A 90 -16.80 -20.05 -12.13
C THR A 90 -15.55 -19.51 -11.45
N TYR A 91 -15.42 -19.78 -10.16
CA TYR A 91 -14.19 -19.51 -9.42
C TYR A 91 -13.07 -20.32 -10.05
N ALA A 92 -11.97 -19.65 -10.42
CA ALA A 92 -10.76 -20.36 -10.81
C ALA A 92 -10.29 -21.23 -9.64
N ASN A 93 -9.76 -22.41 -9.94
CA ASN A 93 -9.37 -23.41 -8.94
C ASN A 93 -8.42 -22.78 -7.91
N ALA A 94 -8.83 -22.68 -6.63
CA ALA A 94 -8.14 -21.89 -5.61
C ALA A 94 -6.67 -22.30 -5.38
N SER A 95 -6.32 -23.55 -5.67
CA SER A 95 -4.95 -24.10 -5.61
C SER A 95 -4.06 -23.64 -6.77
N ALA A 96 -4.61 -23.27 -7.93
CA ALA A 96 -3.84 -22.68 -9.04
C ALA A 96 -3.58 -21.17 -8.85
N MET A 97 -4.31 -20.53 -7.92
CA MET A 97 -4.17 -19.11 -7.60
C MET A 97 -3.20 -18.83 -6.44
N GLN A 98 -2.68 -19.90 -5.79
CA GLN A 98 -1.73 -19.79 -4.68
C GLN A 98 -0.34 -19.29 -5.09
N ASP A 99 -0.03 -19.29 -6.39
CA ASP A 99 1.24 -18.81 -6.94
C ASP A 99 1.16 -17.35 -7.43
N ILE A 100 0.06 -16.66 -7.14
CA ILE A 100 -0.08 -15.25 -7.46
C ILE A 100 0.70 -14.46 -6.39
N GLY A 101 1.76 -13.79 -6.84
CA GLY A 101 2.71 -13.08 -5.99
C GLY A 101 2.09 -12.04 -5.05
N GLN A 102 2.94 -11.49 -4.18
CA GLN A 102 2.52 -10.41 -3.27
C GLN A 102 2.07 -9.18 -4.07
N PRO A 103 1.07 -8.42 -3.57
CA PRO A 103 0.66 -7.19 -4.21
C PRO A 103 1.81 -6.18 -4.24
N VAL A 104 1.90 -5.40 -5.32
CA VAL A 104 2.74 -4.21 -5.37
C VAL A 104 2.03 -3.09 -4.61
N ILE A 105 2.72 -2.47 -3.65
CA ILE A 105 2.12 -1.49 -2.73
C ILE A 105 2.73 -0.10 -2.97
N MET A 106 1.90 0.89 -3.26
CA MET A 106 2.31 2.29 -3.22
C MET A 106 2.12 2.87 -1.81
N VAL A 107 3.03 3.73 -1.37
CA VAL A 107 2.89 4.49 -0.13
C VAL A 107 2.94 5.98 -0.46
N SER A 108 1.89 6.71 -0.10
CA SER A 108 1.80 8.15 -0.28
C SER A 108 1.23 8.84 0.96
N PRO A 109 1.63 10.09 1.23
CA PRO A 109 0.88 10.91 2.18
C PRO A 109 -0.54 11.13 1.64
N ASN A 110 -1.45 11.55 2.51
CA ASN A 110 -2.75 12.03 2.04
C ASN A 110 -2.55 13.32 1.23
N LEU A 111 -2.56 13.18 -0.11
CA LEU A 111 -2.40 14.29 -1.04
C LEU A 111 -3.78 14.81 -1.46
N THR A 112 -4.05 16.08 -1.22
CA THR A 112 -5.23 16.78 -1.72
C THR A 112 -4.86 17.71 -2.87
N LEU A 113 -5.77 17.89 -3.82
CA LEU A 113 -5.66 18.96 -4.80
C LEU A 113 -6.22 20.26 -4.22
N ARG A 114 -5.54 21.36 -4.52
CA ARG A 114 -6.06 22.71 -4.37
C ARG A 114 -5.92 23.42 -5.72
N ASP A 115 -7.05 23.83 -6.28
CA ASP A 115 -7.11 24.53 -7.57
C ASP A 115 -6.42 23.77 -8.74
N GLY A 116 -6.50 22.43 -8.73
CA GLY A 116 -5.88 21.58 -9.75
C GLY A 116 -4.36 21.37 -9.60
N VAL A 117 -3.78 21.83 -8.49
CA VAL A 117 -2.36 21.63 -8.15
C VAL A 117 -2.24 20.80 -6.87
N PRO A 118 -1.29 19.85 -6.76
CA PRO A 118 -1.04 19.15 -5.51
C PRO A 118 -0.76 20.14 -4.37
N ASP A 119 -1.54 20.05 -3.29
CA ASP A 119 -1.34 20.89 -2.11
C ASP A 119 -0.24 20.31 -1.22
N VAL A 120 1.01 20.55 -1.60
CA VAL A 120 2.19 20.14 -0.82
C VAL A 120 2.26 20.89 0.52
N SER A 121 1.55 22.01 0.68
CA SER A 121 1.52 22.75 1.95
C SER A 121 0.72 22.04 3.04
N SER A 122 -0.18 21.13 2.65
CA SER A 122 -0.91 20.24 3.55
C SER A 122 -0.06 19.07 4.08
N GLU A 123 1.13 18.85 3.50
CA GLU A 123 1.98 17.74 3.88
C GLU A 123 2.61 17.97 5.26
N SER A 124 2.37 17.04 6.17
CA SER A 124 2.97 17.04 7.51
C SER A 124 4.51 17.06 7.43
N PRO A 125 5.23 17.82 8.28
CA PRO A 125 6.70 17.80 8.31
C PRO A 125 7.28 16.41 8.68
N TYR A 126 6.41 15.51 9.15
CA TYR A 126 6.73 14.14 9.53
C TYR A 126 6.41 13.11 8.44
N SER A 127 5.90 13.55 7.29
CA SER A 127 5.47 12.66 6.20
C SER A 127 6.62 11.80 5.69
N ARG A 128 7.80 12.38 5.43
CA ARG A 128 8.97 11.63 4.99
C ARG A 128 9.37 10.52 5.96
N THR A 129 9.50 10.85 7.25
CA THR A 129 9.84 9.87 8.29
C THR A 129 8.80 8.75 8.35
N THR A 130 7.52 9.08 8.17
CA THR A 130 6.41 8.11 8.19
C THR A 130 6.47 7.18 6.98
N SER A 131 6.67 7.74 5.78
CA SER A 131 6.86 6.96 4.55
C SER A 131 8.05 6.01 4.67
N GLU A 132 9.21 6.49 5.15
CA GLU A 132 10.41 5.67 5.37
C GLU A 132 10.14 4.52 6.35
N ALA A 133 9.38 4.76 7.43
CA ALA A 133 9.01 3.72 8.39
C ALA A 133 8.05 2.67 7.79
N ILE A 134 7.06 3.10 6.99
CA ILE A 134 6.13 2.19 6.31
C ILE A 134 6.88 1.36 5.26
N ASN A 135 7.69 2.01 4.42
CA ASN A 135 8.51 1.34 3.40
C ASN A 135 9.46 0.32 4.04
N GLY A 136 10.10 0.68 5.16
CA GLY A 136 10.94 -0.24 5.92
C GLY A 136 10.17 -1.45 6.47
N TYR A 137 8.93 -1.27 6.93
CA TYR A 137 8.06 -2.37 7.35
C TYR A 137 7.74 -3.32 6.20
N LEU A 138 7.29 -2.77 5.06
CA LEU A 138 6.84 -3.54 3.90
C LEU A 138 8.00 -4.26 3.20
N THR A 139 9.12 -3.58 2.98
CA THR A 139 10.31 -4.19 2.34
C THR A 139 10.93 -5.29 3.21
N LYS A 140 10.88 -5.17 4.56
CA LYS A 140 11.27 -6.28 5.47
C LYS A 140 10.43 -7.54 5.27
N LYS A 141 9.20 -7.40 4.77
CA LYS A 141 8.27 -8.50 4.46
C LYS A 141 8.35 -8.96 2.99
N ASN A 142 9.28 -8.39 2.22
CA ASN A 142 9.51 -8.64 0.79
C ASN A 142 8.40 -8.14 -0.15
N TYR A 143 7.60 -7.18 0.28
CA TYR A 143 6.70 -6.49 -0.65
C TYR A 143 7.49 -5.62 -1.63
N GLU A 144 7.05 -5.58 -2.88
CA GLU A 144 7.48 -4.54 -3.81
C GLU A 144 6.77 -3.24 -3.45
N VAL A 145 7.55 -2.19 -3.17
CA VAL A 145 7.03 -0.90 -2.71
C VAL A 145 7.35 0.19 -3.73
N LYS A 146 6.35 0.99 -4.07
CA LYS A 146 6.49 2.21 -4.89
C LYS A 146 6.29 3.43 -4.00
N SER A 147 7.10 4.46 -4.22
CA SER A 147 6.94 5.78 -3.60
C SER A 147 6.67 6.81 -4.68
N VAL A 148 5.83 7.79 -4.38
CA VAL A 148 5.64 8.96 -5.25
C VAL A 148 6.82 9.90 -5.02
N ASP A 149 7.78 9.95 -5.94
CA ASP A 149 8.82 10.98 -5.92
C ASP A 149 8.29 12.18 -6.72
N ALA A 150 8.14 13.31 -6.02
CA ALA A 150 7.28 14.46 -6.38
C ALA A 150 7.55 15.18 -7.73
N GLN A 151 8.45 14.71 -8.61
CA GLN A 151 8.82 15.43 -9.84
C GLN A 151 8.72 14.62 -11.14
N ALA A 152 8.94 13.30 -11.15
CA ALA A 152 8.90 12.51 -12.39
C ALA A 152 7.49 11.98 -12.72
N ASP A 153 6.69 11.70 -11.69
CA ASP A 153 5.40 11.00 -11.85
C ASP A 153 4.22 11.95 -12.04
N LEU A 154 4.41 13.24 -11.74
CA LEU A 154 3.34 14.23 -11.74
C LEU A 154 2.76 14.48 -13.13
N SER A 155 3.58 14.51 -14.18
CA SER A 155 3.09 14.69 -15.56
C SER A 155 2.20 13.53 -16.02
N SER A 156 2.51 12.30 -15.63
CA SER A 156 1.68 11.13 -15.92
C SER A 156 0.35 11.18 -15.14
N ILE A 157 0.41 11.60 -13.88
CA ILE A 157 -0.77 11.78 -13.02
C ILE A 157 -1.73 12.84 -13.61
N LEU A 158 -1.19 13.99 -14.04
CA LEU A 158 -1.99 15.06 -14.64
C LEU A 158 -2.62 14.65 -15.97
N GLN A 159 -1.89 13.89 -16.80
CA GLN A 159 -2.46 13.36 -18.04
C GLN A 159 -3.64 12.40 -17.74
N MET A 160 -3.48 11.50 -16.78
CA MET A 160 -4.57 10.59 -16.37
C MET A 160 -5.76 11.31 -15.75
N GLN A 161 -5.54 12.41 -15.04
CA GLN A 161 -6.63 13.24 -14.52
C GLN A 161 -7.52 13.77 -15.65
N SER A 162 -6.93 14.18 -16.78
CA SER A 162 -7.69 14.63 -17.95
C SER A 162 -8.43 13.49 -18.64
N ASP A 163 -7.86 12.28 -18.66
CA ASP A 163 -8.41 11.16 -19.42
C ASP A 163 -9.48 10.37 -18.65
N ILE A 164 -9.43 10.39 -17.32
CA ILE A 164 -10.45 9.81 -16.45
C ILE A 164 -11.44 10.92 -16.07
N ALA A 165 -12.41 11.16 -16.96
CA ALA A 165 -13.50 12.09 -16.69
C ALA A 165 -14.26 11.65 -15.42
N ASN A 166 -14.54 12.59 -14.52
CA ASN A 166 -15.24 12.41 -13.23
C ASN A 166 -14.50 11.66 -12.12
N THR A 167 -13.17 11.54 -12.15
CA THR A 167 -12.45 11.06 -10.95
C THR A 167 -12.35 12.15 -9.89
N GLU A 168 -12.58 11.73 -8.66
CA GLU A 168 -12.36 12.49 -7.43
C GLU A 168 -10.95 13.11 -7.40
N ASP A 169 -10.80 14.21 -6.66
CA ASP A 169 -9.55 14.94 -6.42
C ASP A 169 -8.49 14.15 -5.61
N ASP A 170 -8.49 12.81 -5.69
CA ASP A 170 -7.54 11.92 -5.00
C ASP A 170 -6.32 11.63 -5.88
N LEU A 171 -5.26 12.42 -5.64
CA LEU A 171 -3.96 12.23 -6.29
C LEU A 171 -3.30 10.91 -5.94
N SER A 172 -3.56 10.35 -4.75
CA SER A 172 -2.97 9.08 -4.34
C SER A 172 -3.51 7.94 -5.19
N TYR A 173 -4.80 7.98 -5.51
CA TYR A 173 -5.40 7.05 -6.46
C TYR A 173 -4.73 7.17 -7.84
N LEU A 174 -4.67 8.37 -8.41
CA LEU A 174 -4.07 8.57 -9.74
C LEU A 174 -2.59 8.17 -9.77
N ALA A 175 -1.82 8.52 -8.73
CA ALA A 175 -0.43 8.11 -8.60
C ALA A 175 -0.29 6.58 -8.54
N SER A 176 -1.18 5.89 -7.82
CA SER A 176 -1.15 4.43 -7.71
C SER A 176 -1.38 3.75 -9.06
N VAL A 177 -2.25 4.32 -9.89
CA VAL A 177 -2.50 3.85 -11.25
C VAL A 177 -1.29 4.11 -12.15
N ALA A 178 -0.62 5.27 -11.99
CA ALA A 178 0.56 5.65 -12.78
C ALA A 178 1.74 4.72 -12.51
N LEU A 179 1.93 4.37 -11.24
CA LEU A 179 3.05 3.59 -10.73
C LEU A 179 2.81 2.08 -10.76
N ASP A 180 1.73 1.62 -11.41
CA ASP A 180 1.37 0.22 -11.54
C ASP A 180 1.23 -0.52 -10.19
N ALA A 181 0.76 0.18 -9.16
CA ALA A 181 0.50 -0.44 -7.87
C ALA A 181 -0.81 -1.25 -7.91
N ASP A 182 -0.84 -2.36 -7.17
CA ASP A 182 -2.07 -3.12 -6.95
C ASP A 182 -2.89 -2.50 -5.80
N ILE A 183 -2.18 -1.95 -4.80
CA ILE A 183 -2.73 -1.34 -3.58
C ILE A 183 -1.97 -0.05 -3.31
N TYR A 184 -2.64 0.96 -2.77
CA TYR A 184 -1.98 2.14 -2.23
C TYR A 184 -2.36 2.38 -0.76
N ILE A 185 -1.40 2.83 0.02
CA ILE A 185 -1.55 3.20 1.43
C ILE A 185 -1.42 4.71 1.55
N LYS A 186 -2.48 5.35 2.05
CA LYS A 186 -2.47 6.73 2.51
C LYS A 186 -2.10 6.76 3.99
N TYR A 187 -1.25 7.70 4.38
CA TYR A 187 -0.92 7.91 5.78
C TYR A 187 -1.10 9.38 6.20
N THR A 188 -1.46 9.55 7.47
CA THR A 188 -1.63 10.86 8.12
C THR A 188 -0.93 10.82 9.48
N PRO A 189 0.26 11.43 9.62
CA PRO A 189 0.96 11.50 10.89
C PRO A 189 0.61 12.79 11.61
N GLU A 190 0.25 12.67 12.89
CA GLU A 190 -0.04 13.79 13.78
C GLU A 190 0.85 13.71 15.02
N VAL A 191 1.41 14.87 15.40
CA VAL A 191 2.32 15.00 16.55
C VAL A 191 1.83 16.12 17.42
N THR A 192 1.50 15.77 18.66
CA THR A 192 1.19 16.70 19.74
C THR A 192 2.32 16.68 20.77
N ASN A 193 2.25 17.56 21.78
CA ASN A 193 3.26 17.59 22.85
C ASN A 193 3.35 16.26 23.60
N ASP A 194 2.23 15.55 23.75
CA ASP A 194 2.13 14.37 24.59
C ASP A 194 2.10 13.06 23.80
N GLU A 195 1.71 13.10 22.52
CA GLU A 195 1.44 11.90 21.74
C GLU A 195 1.85 12.05 20.27
N VAL A 196 2.29 10.93 19.68
CA VAL A 196 2.42 10.74 18.24
C VAL A 196 1.35 9.75 17.82
N SER A 197 0.51 10.15 16.87
CA SER A 197 -0.48 9.31 16.22
C SER A 197 -0.13 9.14 14.75
N VAL A 198 -0.33 7.93 14.23
CA VAL A 198 -0.24 7.65 12.80
C VAL A 198 -1.48 6.88 12.40
N GLU A 199 -2.20 7.40 11.42
CA GLU A 199 -3.26 6.68 10.71
C GLU A 199 -2.73 6.19 9.37
N VAL A 200 -3.04 4.94 9.04
CA VAL A 200 -2.72 4.30 7.76
C VAL A 200 -3.97 3.64 7.19
N SER A 201 -4.28 3.95 5.93
CA SER A 201 -5.46 3.46 5.23
C SER A 201 -5.05 2.89 3.87
N ALA A 202 -5.39 1.63 3.61
CA ALA A 202 -5.06 0.92 2.37
C ALA A 202 -6.27 0.82 1.45
N TYR A 203 -6.05 1.01 0.16
CA TYR A 203 -7.07 1.05 -0.87
C TYR A 203 -6.64 0.21 -2.07
N GLU A 204 -7.61 -0.39 -2.74
CA GLU A 204 -7.41 -1.08 -4.01
C GLU A 204 -7.33 -0.07 -5.17
N THR A 205 -6.35 -0.22 -6.07
CA THR A 205 -6.04 0.77 -7.11
C THR A 205 -7.06 0.83 -8.25
N SER A 206 -7.76 -0.24 -8.61
CA SER A 206 -8.71 -0.23 -9.73
C SER A 206 -10.04 0.45 -9.39
N THR A 207 -10.46 0.43 -8.12
CA THR A 207 -11.78 0.93 -7.69
C THR A 207 -11.73 1.89 -6.53
N ALA A 208 -10.54 2.27 -6.05
CA ALA A 208 -10.35 3.07 -4.84
C ALA A 208 -11.06 2.51 -3.59
N ARG A 209 -11.33 1.19 -3.56
CA ARG A 209 -12.08 0.58 -2.46
C ARG A 209 -11.18 0.47 -1.23
N LEU A 210 -11.63 1.00 -0.09
CA LEU A 210 -10.94 0.83 1.19
C LEU A 210 -10.84 -0.66 1.55
N LEU A 211 -9.61 -1.13 1.73
CA LEU A 211 -9.29 -2.48 2.20
C LEU A 211 -9.17 -2.53 3.73
N GLY A 212 -8.77 -1.41 4.33
CA GLY A 212 -8.70 -1.29 5.77
C GLY A 212 -8.05 0.01 6.21
N SER A 213 -8.39 0.42 7.43
CA SER A 213 -7.69 1.47 8.17
C SER A 213 -7.19 0.92 9.50
N GLN A 214 -6.06 1.43 9.95
CA GLN A 214 -5.50 1.23 11.27
C GLN A 214 -4.89 2.54 11.77
N SER A 215 -4.97 2.75 13.07
CA SER A 215 -4.26 3.85 13.72
C SER A 215 -3.52 3.34 14.95
N ALA A 216 -2.44 4.02 15.30
CA ALA A 216 -1.70 3.75 16.51
C ALA A 216 -1.22 5.04 17.13
N VAL A 217 -1.23 5.06 18.45
CA VAL A 217 -0.75 6.16 19.28
C VAL A 217 0.41 5.69 20.15
N VAL A 218 1.44 6.51 20.23
CA VAL A 218 2.62 6.35 21.09
C VAL A 218 2.79 7.63 21.91
N ARG A 219 2.93 7.48 23.23
CA ARG A 219 3.13 8.64 24.12
C ARG A 219 4.56 9.16 24.02
N ASN A 220 4.69 10.47 23.88
CA ASN A 220 5.94 11.21 23.95
C ASN A 220 6.43 11.40 25.37
N ASN A 221 5.56 11.27 26.38
CA ASN A 221 5.89 11.50 27.80
C ASN A 221 6.57 12.86 28.03
N GLY A 222 6.13 13.90 27.31
CA GLY A 222 6.71 15.26 27.36
C GLY A 222 8.05 15.42 26.62
N HIS A 223 8.56 14.38 25.95
CA HIS A 223 9.76 14.49 25.13
C HIS A 223 9.46 15.07 23.75
N THR A 224 10.00 16.26 23.47
CA THR A 224 9.77 17.00 22.22
C THR A 224 10.98 17.02 21.28
N SER A 225 12.06 16.30 21.60
CA SER A 225 13.23 16.24 20.72
C SER A 225 12.88 15.56 19.39
N LYS A 226 13.41 16.09 18.28
CA LYS A 226 13.16 15.54 16.93
C LYS A 226 13.51 14.06 16.82
N ILE A 227 14.57 13.61 17.50
CA ILE A 227 14.99 12.21 17.52
C ILE A 227 13.92 11.34 18.20
N ASN A 228 13.38 11.78 19.34
CA ASN A 228 12.35 11.04 20.07
C ASN A 228 11.04 10.99 19.26
N ILE A 229 10.62 12.11 18.67
CA ILE A 229 9.43 12.17 17.81
C ILE A 229 9.57 11.21 16.63
N ASN A 230 10.70 11.25 15.91
CA ASN A 230 10.95 10.34 14.78
C ASN A 230 10.94 8.86 15.20
N SER A 231 11.53 8.54 16.35
CA SER A 231 11.49 7.17 16.91
C SER A 231 10.05 6.74 17.24
N ASN A 232 9.26 7.64 17.81
CA ASN A 232 7.86 7.37 18.19
C ASN A 232 6.95 7.23 16.97
N ILE A 233 7.19 7.97 15.88
CA ILE A 233 6.52 7.74 14.58
C ILE A 233 6.79 6.32 14.11
N GLY A 234 8.06 5.89 14.10
CA GLY A 234 8.41 4.52 13.70
C GLY A 234 7.75 3.46 14.60
N ALA A 235 7.61 3.72 15.91
CA ALA A 235 6.91 2.84 16.84
C ALA A 235 5.40 2.79 16.57
N ALA A 236 4.76 3.93 16.27
CA ALA A 236 3.36 3.99 15.92
C ALA A 236 3.08 3.21 14.63
N VAL A 237 3.91 3.40 13.58
CA VAL A 237 3.82 2.64 12.33
C VAL A 237 3.94 1.14 12.58
N ARG A 238 4.95 0.69 13.34
CA ARG A 238 5.13 -0.74 13.68
C ARG A 238 3.94 -1.34 14.43
N LYS A 239 3.17 -0.53 15.16
CA LYS A 239 1.96 -0.95 15.87
C LYS A 239 0.72 -0.99 14.97
N ALA A 240 0.58 -0.06 14.02
CA ALA A 240 -0.56 0.00 13.11
C ALA A 240 -0.46 -1.00 11.95
N MET A 241 0.74 -1.11 11.35
CA MET A 241 0.95 -1.86 10.10
C MET A 241 0.58 -3.35 10.16
N PRO A 242 0.87 -4.13 11.22
CA PRO A 242 0.50 -5.55 11.27
C PRO A 242 -1.01 -5.78 11.08
N GLY A 243 -1.84 -4.94 11.72
CA GLY A 243 -3.29 -5.03 11.59
C GLY A 243 -3.81 -4.56 10.23
N LEU A 244 -3.04 -3.72 9.52
CA LEU A 244 -3.39 -3.27 8.17
C LEU A 244 -3.00 -4.33 7.14
N GLU A 245 -1.79 -4.86 7.24
CA GLU A 245 -1.27 -5.95 6.41
C GLU A 245 -2.20 -7.17 6.46
N GLN A 246 -2.68 -7.55 7.66
CA GLN A 246 -3.64 -8.64 7.79
C GLN A 246 -4.93 -8.40 6.98
N LYS A 247 -5.46 -7.17 6.99
CA LYS A 247 -6.65 -6.79 6.21
C LYS A 247 -6.35 -6.81 4.71
N ILE A 248 -5.21 -6.23 4.29
CA ILE A 248 -4.73 -6.25 2.91
C ILE A 248 -4.67 -7.68 2.38
N LEU A 249 -3.99 -8.59 3.09
CA LEU A 249 -3.85 -9.98 2.68
C LEU A 249 -5.18 -10.73 2.68
N GLY A 250 -6.10 -10.39 3.59
CA GLY A 250 -7.45 -10.93 3.62
C GLY A 250 -8.22 -10.60 2.34
N TYR A 251 -8.28 -9.31 1.98
CA TYR A 251 -8.95 -8.88 0.76
C TYR A 251 -8.24 -9.37 -0.51
N TRP A 252 -6.91 -9.31 -0.55
CA TRP A 252 -6.13 -9.78 -1.68
C TRP A 252 -6.48 -11.23 -2.04
N LYS A 253 -6.48 -12.14 -1.05
CA LYS A 253 -6.85 -13.54 -1.26
C LYS A 253 -8.28 -13.71 -1.77
N MET A 254 -9.23 -12.94 -1.25
CA MET A 254 -10.64 -13.00 -1.68
C MET A 254 -10.82 -12.47 -3.11
N ASP A 255 -10.16 -11.39 -3.47
CA ASP A 255 -10.29 -10.78 -4.79
C ASP A 255 -9.58 -11.62 -5.85
N LEU A 256 -8.42 -12.21 -5.52
CA LEU A 256 -7.76 -13.17 -6.40
C LEU A 256 -8.71 -14.29 -6.82
N ALA A 257 -9.49 -14.85 -5.89
CA ALA A 257 -10.46 -15.90 -6.21
C ALA A 257 -11.51 -15.50 -7.27
N LYS A 258 -11.84 -14.20 -7.37
CA LYS A 258 -12.80 -13.66 -8.35
C LYS A 258 -12.16 -13.40 -9.71
N GLY A 259 -10.84 -13.23 -9.74
CA GLY A 259 -10.05 -12.89 -10.92
C GLY A 259 -9.32 -11.56 -10.77
N THR A 260 -8.41 -11.28 -11.69
CA THR A 260 -7.65 -10.03 -11.69
C THR A 260 -8.57 -8.89 -12.11
N GLN A 261 -8.65 -7.88 -11.24
CA GLN A 261 -9.45 -6.68 -11.47
C GLN A 261 -8.72 -5.71 -12.39
N TYR A 262 -9.47 -5.11 -13.32
CA TYR A 262 -9.02 -4.00 -14.18
C TYR A 262 -10.12 -2.94 -14.26
N LYS A 263 -9.73 -1.67 -14.17
CA LYS A 263 -10.58 -0.54 -14.53
C LYS A 263 -10.46 -0.29 -16.03
N VAL A 264 -11.59 -0.13 -16.71
CA VAL A 264 -11.64 0.17 -18.13
C VAL A 264 -12.49 1.42 -18.32
N VAL A 265 -11.88 2.44 -18.93
CA VAL A 265 -12.57 3.66 -19.32
C VAL A 265 -12.54 3.77 -20.84
N VAL A 266 -13.73 3.92 -21.40
CA VAL A 266 -13.95 4.01 -22.84
C VAL A 266 -14.55 5.37 -23.14
N ASN A 267 -13.87 6.16 -23.95
CA ASN A 267 -14.40 7.41 -24.47
C ASN A 267 -15.02 7.16 -25.85
N ILE A 268 -16.31 7.44 -25.97
CA ILE A 268 -17.06 7.33 -27.23
C ILE A 268 -16.92 8.67 -27.97
N LYS A 269 -16.37 8.61 -29.17
CA LYS A 269 -16.22 9.72 -30.11
C LYS A 269 -17.27 9.60 -31.22
N GLY A 270 -17.74 10.74 -31.71
CA GLY A 270 -18.80 10.80 -32.71
C GLY A 270 -20.17 11.13 -32.12
N GLU A 271 -21.13 11.33 -33.01
CA GLU A 271 -22.52 11.63 -32.67
C GLU A 271 -23.39 10.43 -32.98
N TYR A 272 -23.87 9.78 -31.93
CA TYR A 272 -24.80 8.67 -31.99
C TYR A 272 -26.18 9.17 -31.55
N SER A 273 -27.24 8.73 -32.22
CA SER A 273 -28.60 8.94 -31.69
C SER A 273 -28.80 8.11 -30.43
N ASP A 274 -29.80 8.45 -29.61
CA ASP A 274 -30.13 7.72 -28.38
C ASP A 274 -30.31 6.20 -28.64
N SER A 275 -31.04 5.82 -29.69
CA SER A 275 -31.22 4.40 -30.04
C SER A 275 -29.91 3.68 -30.38
N GLN A 276 -29.01 4.34 -31.10
CA GLN A 276 -27.72 3.77 -31.47
C GLN A 276 -26.80 3.64 -30.25
N THR A 277 -26.94 4.57 -29.29
CA THR A 277 -26.20 4.54 -28.02
C THR A 277 -26.63 3.35 -27.17
N GLU A 278 -27.94 3.08 -27.06
CA GLU A 278 -28.46 1.91 -26.34
C GLU A 278 -28.03 0.59 -27.01
N ASP A 279 -28.16 0.48 -28.34
CA ASP A 279 -27.73 -0.71 -29.08
C ASP A 279 -26.21 -0.98 -28.89
N LEU A 280 -25.41 0.10 -28.88
CA LEU A 280 -23.98 0.06 -28.59
C LEU A 280 -23.71 -0.44 -27.16
N HIS A 281 -24.39 0.10 -26.17
CA HIS A 281 -24.26 -0.30 -24.76
C HIS A 281 -24.60 -1.78 -24.57
N ASP A 282 -25.71 -2.25 -25.15
CA ASP A 282 -26.14 -3.64 -25.06
C ASP A 282 -25.14 -4.61 -25.71
N ALA A 283 -24.64 -4.28 -26.90
CA ALA A 283 -23.66 -5.09 -27.60
C ALA A 283 -22.35 -5.21 -26.80
N ILE A 284 -21.86 -4.08 -26.26
CA ILE A 284 -20.67 -4.03 -25.40
C ILE A 284 -20.88 -4.89 -24.15
N MET A 285 -21.97 -4.68 -23.42
CA MET A 285 -22.22 -5.37 -22.15
C MET A 285 -22.39 -6.87 -22.33
N LYS A 286 -23.11 -7.29 -23.37
CA LYS A 286 -23.24 -8.71 -23.73
C LYS A 286 -21.88 -9.33 -24.05
N GLY A 287 -21.07 -8.64 -24.84
CA GLY A 287 -19.73 -9.08 -25.20
C GLY A 287 -18.80 -9.24 -24.00
N LEU A 288 -18.77 -8.24 -23.11
CA LEU A 288 -17.93 -8.28 -21.91
C LEU A 288 -18.38 -9.38 -20.94
N LYS A 289 -19.68 -9.46 -20.61
CA LYS A 289 -20.23 -10.48 -19.68
C LYS A 289 -20.02 -11.91 -20.16
N SER A 290 -19.91 -12.13 -21.48
CA SER A 290 -19.64 -13.46 -22.05
C SER A 290 -18.17 -13.88 -21.98
N ASN A 291 -17.24 -12.97 -21.68
CA ASN A 291 -15.79 -13.21 -21.80
C ASN A 291 -14.99 -13.02 -20.51
N PHE A 292 -15.58 -12.38 -19.50
CA PHE A 292 -14.98 -12.08 -18.20
C PHE A 292 -15.82 -12.66 -17.06
N ASN A 293 -15.21 -12.93 -15.91
CA ASN A 293 -15.89 -13.56 -14.78
C ASN A 293 -16.99 -12.66 -14.21
N SER A 294 -16.74 -11.35 -14.18
CA SER A 294 -17.70 -10.34 -13.73
C SER A 294 -17.40 -9.01 -14.38
N VAL A 295 -18.45 -8.21 -14.61
CA VAL A 295 -18.38 -6.85 -15.16
C VAL A 295 -19.28 -5.97 -14.31
N LYS A 296 -18.71 -4.95 -13.67
CA LYS A 296 -19.43 -3.95 -12.90
C LYS A 296 -19.38 -2.62 -13.63
N VAL A 297 -20.54 -2.02 -13.87
CA VAL A 297 -20.64 -0.73 -14.54
C VAL A 297 -20.67 0.36 -13.47
N ASN A 298 -19.78 1.35 -13.59
CA ASN A 298 -19.76 2.52 -12.72
C ASN A 298 -20.48 3.70 -13.40
N VAL A 299 -20.12 3.97 -14.66
CA VAL A 299 -20.69 5.05 -15.47
C VAL A 299 -20.98 4.51 -16.85
N MET A 300 -22.15 4.86 -17.40
CA MET A 300 -22.52 4.51 -18.76
C MET A 300 -23.35 5.66 -19.34
N THR A 301 -22.77 6.37 -20.30
CA THR A 301 -23.35 7.56 -20.93
C THR A 301 -23.11 7.51 -22.43
N ALA A 302 -23.66 8.47 -23.18
CA ALA A 302 -23.43 8.59 -24.62
C ALA A 302 -21.98 8.90 -25.01
N LYS A 303 -21.14 9.38 -24.08
CA LYS A 303 -19.75 9.79 -24.37
C LYS A 303 -18.71 9.02 -23.57
N THR A 304 -19.08 8.37 -22.46
CA THR A 304 -18.15 7.67 -21.57
C THR A 304 -18.76 6.40 -20.99
N LEU A 305 -17.98 5.32 -21.02
CA LEU A 305 -18.24 4.07 -20.30
C LEU A 305 -17.10 3.85 -19.30
N ASP A 306 -17.43 3.69 -18.02
CA ASP A 306 -16.51 3.29 -16.96
C ASP A 306 -17.01 1.98 -16.36
N PHE A 307 -16.19 0.95 -16.44
CA PHE A 307 -16.50 -0.35 -15.86
C PHE A 307 -15.27 -1.03 -15.27
N VAL A 308 -15.54 -1.92 -14.34
CA VAL A 308 -14.56 -2.76 -13.66
C VAL A 308 -14.80 -4.19 -14.10
N ILE A 309 -13.77 -4.81 -14.69
CA ILE A 309 -13.81 -6.21 -15.13
C ILE A 309 -12.95 -7.09 -14.23
N TYR A 310 -13.44 -8.29 -13.98
CA TYR A 310 -12.69 -9.36 -13.32
C TYR A 310 -12.30 -10.40 -14.37
N ALA A 311 -11.02 -10.42 -14.74
CA ALA A 311 -10.49 -11.32 -15.74
C ALA A 311 -9.89 -12.57 -15.09
N ASN A 312 -10.12 -13.73 -15.71
CA ASN A 312 -9.50 -14.97 -15.24
C ASN A 312 -7.98 -14.93 -15.46
N PRO A 313 -7.15 -14.96 -14.41
CA PRO A 313 -5.69 -14.85 -14.54
C PRO A 313 -5.04 -16.05 -15.23
N LEU A 314 -5.72 -17.20 -15.31
CA LEU A 314 -5.25 -18.36 -16.06
C LEU A 314 -5.46 -18.20 -17.57
N LYS A 315 -6.36 -17.30 -17.98
CA LYS A 315 -6.69 -17.02 -19.38
C LYS A 315 -6.05 -15.74 -19.89
N TYR A 316 -5.91 -14.74 -19.03
CA TYR A 316 -5.35 -13.43 -19.35
C TYR A 316 -4.23 -13.12 -18.36
N ARG A 317 -3.00 -13.06 -18.86
CA ARG A 317 -1.79 -12.90 -18.04
C ARG A 317 -1.57 -11.47 -17.58
N ASP A 318 -1.96 -10.50 -18.39
CA ASP A 318 -1.71 -9.08 -18.16
C ASP A 318 -2.82 -8.20 -18.77
N SER A 319 -2.71 -6.88 -18.53
CA SER A 319 -3.65 -5.88 -19.03
C SER A 319 -3.68 -5.79 -20.56
N GLN A 320 -2.58 -6.15 -21.24
CA GLN A 320 -2.50 -6.11 -22.70
C GLN A 320 -3.30 -7.24 -23.35
N GLU A 321 -3.30 -8.45 -22.77
CA GLU A 321 -4.16 -9.56 -23.19
C GLU A 321 -5.64 -9.26 -22.94
N VAL A 322 -5.95 -8.65 -21.80
CA VAL A 322 -7.31 -8.18 -21.48
C VAL A 322 -7.77 -7.12 -22.48
N TYR A 323 -6.93 -6.11 -22.76
CA TYR A 323 -7.22 -5.10 -23.77
C TYR A 323 -7.42 -5.72 -25.16
N ALA A 324 -6.55 -6.64 -25.58
CA ALA A 324 -6.68 -7.31 -26.87
C ALA A 324 -8.03 -8.01 -26.98
N LYS A 325 -8.51 -8.62 -25.89
CA LYS A 325 -9.81 -9.24 -25.85
C LYS A 325 -10.96 -8.24 -25.91
N ILE A 326 -10.90 -7.14 -25.15
CA ILE A 326 -11.90 -6.06 -25.21
C ILE A 326 -11.98 -5.50 -26.63
N ARG A 327 -10.81 -5.22 -27.24
CA ARG A 327 -10.72 -4.76 -28.63
C ARG A 327 -11.38 -5.73 -29.60
N GLN A 328 -11.17 -7.04 -29.45
CA GLN A 328 -11.85 -8.04 -30.30
C GLN A 328 -13.36 -8.00 -30.15
N ILE A 329 -13.88 -7.76 -28.94
CA ILE A 329 -15.31 -7.64 -28.67
C ILE A 329 -15.88 -6.38 -29.35
N PHE A 330 -15.13 -5.28 -29.33
CA PHE A 330 -15.62 -3.98 -29.82
C PHE A 330 -15.42 -3.79 -31.33
N LYS A 331 -14.44 -4.47 -31.93
CA LYS A 331 -14.11 -4.34 -33.36
C LYS A 331 -15.29 -4.51 -34.34
N PRO A 332 -16.28 -5.41 -34.11
CA PRO A 332 -17.46 -5.50 -34.96
C PRO A 332 -18.44 -4.34 -34.81
N ILE A 333 -18.32 -3.56 -33.73
CA ILE A 333 -19.27 -2.52 -33.32
C ILE A 333 -18.78 -1.15 -33.81
N ALA A 334 -17.51 -0.83 -33.55
CA ALA A 334 -16.90 0.44 -33.96
C ALA A 334 -15.36 0.35 -33.96
N GLU A 335 -14.71 1.38 -34.51
CA GLU A 335 -13.26 1.43 -34.53
C GLU A 335 -12.73 1.70 -33.13
N THR A 336 -11.64 1.03 -32.75
CA THR A 336 -11.07 1.15 -31.41
C THR A 336 -9.65 1.67 -31.49
N LYS A 337 -9.33 2.63 -30.63
CA LYS A 337 -7.99 3.18 -30.47
C LYS A 337 -7.54 3.03 -29.01
N LYS A 338 -6.30 2.57 -28.82
CA LYS A 338 -5.67 2.51 -27.50
C LYS A 338 -5.22 3.92 -27.12
N ASN A 339 -5.63 4.40 -25.94
CA ASN A 339 -5.11 5.64 -25.37
C ASN A 339 -3.97 5.35 -24.40
N ASN A 340 -4.26 4.60 -23.33
CA ASN A 340 -3.27 4.22 -22.32
C ASN A 340 -3.61 2.83 -21.76
N ILE A 341 -2.59 2.05 -21.40
CA ILE A 341 -2.73 0.81 -20.65
C ILE A 341 -1.65 0.78 -19.58
N THR A 342 -2.07 0.62 -18.34
CA THR A 342 -1.22 0.33 -17.18
C THR A 342 -1.53 -1.09 -16.69
N ARG A 343 -0.93 -1.54 -15.59
CA ARG A 343 -1.19 -2.87 -15.00
C ARG A 343 -2.66 -3.04 -14.60
N LYS A 344 -3.36 -1.97 -14.20
CA LYS A 344 -4.74 -2.02 -13.67
C LYS A 344 -5.73 -1.13 -14.41
N LEU A 345 -5.27 -0.23 -15.28
CA LEU A 345 -6.12 0.69 -16.03
C LEU A 345 -6.01 0.45 -17.54
N ILE A 346 -7.14 0.43 -18.22
CA ILE A 346 -7.24 0.42 -19.67
C ILE A 346 -8.05 1.64 -20.10
N LEU A 347 -7.41 2.56 -20.82
CA LEU A 347 -8.03 3.72 -21.44
C LEU A 347 -8.08 3.51 -22.95
N MET A 348 -9.28 3.63 -23.52
CA MET A 348 -9.47 3.48 -24.96
C MET A 348 -10.55 4.39 -25.52
N GLU A 349 -10.50 4.58 -26.83
CA GLU A 349 -11.48 5.31 -27.62
C GLU A 349 -12.28 4.35 -28.50
N LEU A 350 -13.55 4.68 -28.66
CA LEU A 350 -14.49 4.07 -29.59
C LEU A 350 -14.92 5.16 -30.58
N ASN A 351 -14.60 5.00 -31.86
CA ASN A 351 -14.84 5.97 -32.94
C ASN A 351 -15.97 5.53 -33.86
#